data_AF-A0A954K1P0-F1
#
_entry.id   AF-A0A954K1P0-F1
#
_cell.length_a   1.000
_cell.length_b   1.000
_cell.length_c   1.000
_cell.angle_alpha   90.00
_cell.angle_beta   90.00
_cell.angle_gamma   90.00
#
_symmetry.space_group_name_H-M   'P 1'
#
loop_
_entity.id
_entity.type
_entity.pdbx_description
1 polymer ?
#
loop_
_entity_poly.entity_id
_entity_poly.type
_entity_poly.pdbx_seq_one_letter_code
_entity_poly.pdbx_strand_id
1 'polypeptide(L)'
;CFATSLDLYLLLSERHENPDDIETANGKPATQKDAHNRIARSLCCDTTELLRDEAVEIAEFLARQQQEQITQAVDQVLERMVEPPSVVLISGSAVFLADKVVRAHPKLSQLTVTNVAEIFDGAISESACAFAVARLAAERIRI
;
A
#
# COMPACT_ATOMS: atom_id res chain seq x y z
N CYS A 1 3.05 19.13 1.14
CA CYS A 1 3.01 18.04 0.15
C CYS A 1 1.85 18.34 -0.81
N PHE A 2 1.97 18.11 -2.13
CA PHE A 2 0.86 18.35 -3.07
C PHE A 2 0.01 17.10 -3.34
N ALA A 3 0.64 15.93 -3.45
CA ALA A 3 0.00 14.62 -3.60
C ALA A 3 0.70 13.56 -2.73
N THR A 4 0.03 12.43 -2.45
CA THR A 4 0.60 11.26 -1.75
C THR A 4 0.37 9.98 -2.55
N SER A 5 0.88 8.84 -2.06
CA SER A 5 0.64 7.53 -2.70
C SER A 5 -0.85 7.18 -2.80
N LEU A 6 -1.70 7.71 -1.89
CA LEU A 6 -3.14 7.57 -1.99
C LEU A 6 -3.67 8.08 -3.35
N ASP A 7 -3.14 9.20 -3.84
CA ASP A 7 -3.57 9.80 -5.11
C ASP A 7 -3.23 8.92 -6.30
N LEU A 8 -2.07 8.25 -6.25
CA LEU A 8 -1.68 7.29 -7.28
C LEU A 8 -2.69 6.15 -7.34
N TYR A 9 -2.96 5.52 -6.19
CA TYR A 9 -3.82 4.35 -6.13
C TYR A 9 -5.31 4.66 -6.29
N LEU A 10 -5.75 5.90 -6.03
CA LEU A 10 -7.07 6.39 -6.45
C LEU A 10 -7.16 6.44 -7.97
N LEU A 11 -6.22 7.12 -8.65
CA LEU A 11 -6.24 7.22 -10.12
C LEU A 11 -6.16 5.86 -10.82
N LEU A 12 -5.39 4.93 -10.27
CA LEU A 12 -5.28 3.57 -10.78
C LEU A 12 -6.49 2.68 -10.42
N SER A 13 -7.48 3.22 -9.69
CA SER A 13 -8.65 2.48 -9.20
C SER A 13 -8.29 1.25 -8.34
N GLU A 14 -7.13 1.28 -7.68
CA GLU A 14 -6.67 0.25 -6.74
C GLU A 14 -7.04 0.57 -5.29
N ARG A 15 -7.57 1.79 -5.07
CA ARG A 15 -8.22 2.22 -3.85
C ARG A 15 -9.58 2.80 -4.20
N HIS A 16 -10.58 2.50 -3.38
CA HIS A 16 -11.91 3.07 -3.52
C HIS A 16 -11.90 4.56 -3.19
N GLU A 17 -12.67 5.34 -3.93
CA GLU A 17 -12.92 6.72 -3.58
C GLU A 17 -13.68 6.82 -2.25
N ASN A 18 -13.36 7.84 -1.47
CA ASN A 18 -14.10 8.19 -0.27
C ASN A 18 -14.31 9.70 -0.23
N PRO A 19 -15.50 10.21 -0.62
CA PRO A 19 -15.78 11.64 -0.61
C PRO A 19 -15.73 12.29 0.79
N ASP A 20 -15.92 11.50 1.85
CA ASP A 20 -15.90 11.97 3.24
C ASP A 20 -14.49 11.98 3.85
N ASP A 21 -13.53 11.31 3.21
CA ASP A 21 -12.11 11.36 3.59
C ASP A 21 -11.48 12.64 3.05
N ILE A 22 -11.30 13.60 3.95
CA ILE A 22 -10.68 14.90 3.69
C ILE A 22 -9.28 15.02 4.31
N GLU A 23 -8.71 13.94 4.85
CA GLU A 23 -7.35 13.91 5.42
C GLU A 23 -6.24 13.91 4.34
N THR A 24 -6.59 14.32 3.11
CA THR A 24 -5.66 14.42 1.99
C THR A 24 -4.77 15.66 2.09
N ALA A 25 -3.70 15.69 1.31
CA ALA A 25 -2.65 16.71 1.38
C ALA A 25 -3.14 18.16 1.21
N ASN A 26 -4.29 18.38 0.57
CA ASN A 26 -4.88 19.69 0.35
C ASN A 26 -6.26 19.87 1.02
N GLY A 27 -6.67 18.94 1.89
CA GLY A 27 -7.97 18.97 2.56
C GLY A 27 -9.17 18.75 1.64
N LYS A 28 -8.95 18.21 0.44
CA LYS A 28 -10.02 17.87 -0.51
C LYS A 28 -10.37 16.39 -0.44
N PRO A 29 -11.56 15.97 -0.90
CA PRO A 29 -11.95 14.57 -0.87
C PRO A 29 -10.95 13.59 -1.48
N ALA A 30 -10.94 12.35 -1.01
CA ALA A 30 -10.19 11.23 -1.57
C ALA A 30 -10.91 10.63 -2.79
N THR A 31 -11.10 11.45 -3.84
CA THR A 31 -11.71 11.03 -5.13
C THR A 31 -10.66 11.04 -6.24
N GLN A 32 -10.92 10.36 -7.35
CA GLN A 32 -10.01 10.39 -8.52
C GLN A 32 -9.91 11.79 -9.13
N LYS A 33 -11.00 12.56 -9.09
CA LYS A 33 -11.01 13.94 -9.60
C LYS A 33 -10.08 14.83 -8.77
N ASP A 34 -10.18 14.76 -7.44
CA ASP A 34 -9.33 15.55 -6.55
C ASP A 34 -7.88 15.04 -6.54
N ALA A 35 -7.67 13.73 -6.69
CA ALA A 35 -6.34 13.14 -6.86
C ALA A 35 -5.64 13.63 -8.14
N HIS A 36 -6.35 13.68 -9.28
CA HIS A 36 -5.83 14.25 -10.53
C HIS A 36 -5.34 15.69 -10.33
N ASN A 37 -6.14 16.53 -9.65
CA ASN A 37 -5.73 17.90 -9.34
C ASN A 37 -4.46 17.94 -8.46
N ARG A 38 -4.38 17.11 -7.42
CA ARG A 38 -3.20 17.02 -6.54
C ARG A 38 -1.94 16.59 -7.31
N ILE A 39 -2.05 15.62 -8.23
CA ILE A 39 -0.94 15.18 -9.07
C ILE A 39 -0.51 16.31 -10.02
N ALA A 40 -1.44 16.97 -10.73
CA ALA A 40 -1.12 18.10 -11.61
C ALA A 40 -0.34 19.20 -10.86
N ARG A 41 -0.80 19.56 -9.66
CA ARG A 41 -0.14 20.57 -8.83
C ARG A 41 1.25 20.16 -8.35
N SER A 42 1.52 18.86 -8.27
CA SER A 42 2.87 18.36 -7.91
C SER A 42 3.89 18.63 -9.01
N LEU A 43 3.43 18.89 -10.24
CA LEU A 43 4.23 19.27 -11.41
C LEU A 43 4.12 20.76 -11.75
N CYS A 44 3.59 21.58 -10.84
CA CYS A 44 3.29 23.00 -11.07
C CYS A 44 2.28 23.24 -12.21
N CYS A 45 1.45 22.25 -12.53
CA CYS A 45 0.39 22.32 -13.51
C CYS A 45 -1.00 22.39 -12.85
N ASP A 46 -2.04 22.65 -13.64
CA ASP A 46 -3.42 22.35 -13.30
C ASP A 46 -4.05 21.29 -14.22
N THR A 47 -5.34 20.98 -14.03
CA THR A 47 -6.06 19.94 -14.79
C THR A 47 -6.36 20.31 -16.24
N THR A 48 -6.07 21.54 -16.65
CA THR A 48 -6.13 22.01 -18.04
C THR A 48 -4.80 21.86 -18.76
N GLU A 49 -3.70 21.80 -18.02
CA GLU A 49 -2.32 21.62 -18.53
C GLU A 49 -1.86 20.16 -18.48
N LEU A 50 -2.25 19.41 -17.44
CA LEU A 50 -2.00 17.97 -17.33
C LEU A 50 -3.31 17.22 -17.46
N LEU A 51 -3.49 16.51 -18.56
CA LEU A 51 -4.69 15.73 -18.82
C LEU A 51 -4.75 14.51 -17.90
N ARG A 52 -5.95 13.95 -17.79
CA ARG A 52 -6.21 12.81 -16.90
C ARG A 52 -5.38 11.59 -17.28
N ASP A 53 -5.26 11.28 -18.57
CA ASP A 53 -4.52 10.11 -19.05
C ASP A 53 -3.03 10.26 -18.77
N GLU A 54 -2.46 11.46 -18.93
CA GLU A 54 -1.07 11.77 -18.55
C GLU A 54 -0.86 11.61 -17.04
N ALA A 55 -1.82 12.03 -16.22
CA ALA A 55 -1.77 11.84 -14.77
C ALA A 55 -1.85 10.34 -14.37
N VAL A 56 -2.59 9.53 -15.12
CA VAL A 56 -2.63 8.07 -14.94
C VAL A 56 -1.28 7.45 -15.31
N GLU A 57 -0.66 7.85 -16.42
CA GLU A 57 0.68 7.38 -16.80
C GLU A 57 1.73 7.71 -15.74
N ILE A 58 1.68 8.92 -15.17
CA ILE A 58 2.51 9.31 -14.03
C ILE A 58 2.24 8.43 -12.82
N ALA A 59 0.96 8.16 -12.50
CA ALA A 59 0.58 7.30 -11.38
C ALA A 59 1.10 5.87 -11.55
N GLU A 60 1.00 5.30 -12.75
CA GLU A 60 1.54 3.98 -13.06
C GLU A 60 3.06 3.93 -12.89
N PHE A 61 3.77 4.94 -13.41
CA PHE A 61 5.22 5.03 -13.27
C PHE A 61 5.64 5.08 -11.79
N LEU A 62 5.02 5.95 -11.00
CA LEU A 62 5.34 6.10 -9.59
C LEU A 62 4.93 4.87 -8.77
N ALA A 63 3.81 4.22 -9.09
CA ALA A 63 3.40 2.97 -8.44
C ALA A 63 4.40 1.84 -8.72
N ARG A 64 4.94 1.73 -9.95
CA ARG A 64 6.02 0.79 -10.27
C ARG A 64 7.29 1.09 -9.47
N GLN A 65 7.69 2.36 -9.38
CA GLN A 65 8.84 2.77 -8.58
C GLN A 65 8.64 2.45 -7.09
N GLN A 66 7.43 2.62 -6.55
CA GLN A 66 7.12 2.22 -5.17
C GLN A 66 7.24 0.70 -4.99
N GLN A 67 6.74 -0.09 -5.94
CA GLN A 67 6.88 -1.56 -5.92
C GLN A 67 8.34 -2.00 -5.97
N GLU A 68 9.17 -1.37 -6.80
CA GLU A 68 10.61 -1.63 -6.88
C GLU A 68 11.33 -1.32 -5.56
N GLN A 69 11.01 -0.19 -4.91
CA GLN A 69 11.59 0.15 -3.61
C GLN A 69 11.27 -0.89 -2.53
N ILE A 70 10.02 -1.37 -2.48
CA ILE A 70 9.63 -2.42 -1.54
C ILE A 70 10.34 -3.73 -1.88
N THR A 71 10.46 -4.09 -3.16
CA THR A 71 11.17 -5.28 -3.62
C THR A 71 12.65 -5.25 -3.19
N GLN A 72 13.33 -4.13 -3.38
CA GLN A 72 14.73 -3.96 -2.94
C GLN A 72 14.88 -4.07 -1.42
N ALA A 73 13.94 -3.53 -0.64
CA ALA A 73 13.95 -3.66 0.82
C ALA A 73 13.74 -5.12 1.25
N VAL A 74 12.88 -5.86 0.56
CA VAL A 74 12.69 -7.30 0.77
C VAL A 74 13.97 -8.07 0.46
N ASP A 75 14.63 -7.79 -0.67
CA ASP A 75 15.90 -8.44 -1.04
C ASP A 75 16.96 -8.26 0.05
N GLN A 76 17.12 -7.03 0.58
CA GLN A 76 18.06 -6.76 1.67
C GLN A 76 17.80 -7.58 2.94
N VAL A 77 16.53 -7.90 3.23
CA VAL A 77 16.18 -8.77 4.35
C VAL A 77 16.52 -10.22 4.02
N LEU A 78 16.12 -10.72 2.84
CA LEU A 78 16.36 -12.08 2.40
C LEU A 78 17.85 -12.42 2.34
N GLU A 79 18.69 -11.48 1.90
CA GLU A 79 20.16 -11.65 1.86
C GLU A 79 20.81 -11.82 3.24
N ARG A 80 20.15 -11.32 4.30
CA ARG A 80 20.64 -11.43 5.68
C ARG A 80 20.12 -12.68 6.40
N MET A 81 19.17 -13.40 5.81
CA MET A 81 18.61 -14.61 6.41
C MET A 81 19.56 -15.80 6.20
N VAL A 82 19.79 -16.58 7.25
CA VAL A 82 20.58 -17.82 7.17
C VAL A 82 19.84 -18.87 6.33
N GLU A 83 18.52 -18.93 6.47
CA GLU A 83 17.63 -19.81 5.71
C GLU A 83 16.49 -18.98 5.09
N PRO A 84 16.05 -19.31 3.87
CA PRO A 84 14.93 -18.60 3.24
C PRO A 84 13.62 -18.81 4.02
N PRO A 85 12.69 -17.84 3.99
CA PRO A 85 11.38 -18.01 4.62
C PRO A 85 10.57 -19.09 3.88
N SER A 86 9.74 -19.80 4.64
CA SER A 86 8.76 -20.76 4.09
C SER A 86 7.37 -20.15 3.88
N VAL A 87 7.08 -19.04 4.56
CA VAL A 87 5.78 -18.35 4.55
C VAL A 87 6.01 -16.84 4.55
N VAL A 88 5.15 -16.12 3.81
CA VAL A 88 5.06 -14.66 3.83
C VAL A 88 3.72 -14.24 4.40
N LEU A 89 3.75 -13.45 5.48
CA LEU A 89 2.56 -12.83 6.06
C LEU A 89 2.41 -11.40 5.55
N ILE A 90 1.24 -11.06 5.01
CA ILE A 90 0.91 -9.70 4.56
C ILE A 90 -0.25 -9.15 5.38
N SER A 91 -0.20 -7.85 5.71
CA SER A 91 -1.18 -7.18 6.58
C SER A 91 -1.23 -5.68 6.28
N GLY A 92 -2.28 -5.03 6.75
CA GLY A 92 -2.40 -3.57 6.72
C GLY A 92 -3.19 -3.04 5.52
N SER A 93 -3.38 -1.72 5.48
CA SER A 93 -4.24 -1.04 4.50
C SER A 93 -3.74 -1.09 3.05
N ALA A 94 -2.45 -1.41 2.85
CA ALA A 94 -1.82 -1.56 1.54
C ALA A 94 -1.54 -3.03 1.17
N VAL A 95 -2.33 -3.98 1.67
CA VAL A 95 -2.14 -5.41 1.41
C VAL A 95 -2.15 -5.77 -0.08
N PHE A 96 -2.91 -5.04 -0.90
CA PHE A 96 -2.93 -5.19 -2.36
C PHE A 96 -1.54 -4.94 -2.99
N LEU A 97 -0.78 -3.97 -2.46
CA LEU A 97 0.57 -3.67 -2.94
C LEU A 97 1.57 -4.73 -2.47
N ALA A 98 1.43 -5.20 -1.22
CA ALA A 98 2.25 -6.30 -0.70
C ALA A 98 2.06 -7.59 -1.52
N ASP A 99 0.81 -7.94 -1.85
CA ASP A 99 0.48 -9.09 -2.69
C ASP A 99 1.16 -8.97 -4.08
N LYS A 100 1.09 -7.80 -4.72
CA LYS A 100 1.79 -7.55 -5.99
C LYS A 100 3.30 -7.72 -5.90
N VAL A 101 3.93 -7.16 -4.86
CA VAL A 101 5.37 -7.31 -4.62
C VAL A 101 5.73 -8.79 -4.49
N VAL A 102 5.00 -9.52 -3.63
CA VAL A 102 5.29 -10.94 -3.35
C VAL A 102 5.10 -11.80 -4.60
N ARG A 103 4.02 -11.61 -5.36
CA ARG A 103 3.75 -12.35 -6.60
C ARG A 103 4.76 -12.07 -7.71
N ALA A 104 5.26 -10.84 -7.81
CA ALA A 104 6.27 -10.46 -8.80
C ALA A 104 7.70 -10.88 -8.39
N HIS A 105 7.94 -11.17 -7.11
CA HIS A 105 9.27 -11.44 -6.60
C HIS A 105 9.75 -12.88 -6.93
N PRO A 106 10.94 -13.06 -7.54
CA PRO A 106 11.42 -14.39 -7.97
C PRO A 106 11.49 -15.44 -6.84
N LYS A 107 11.99 -15.04 -5.66
CA LYS A 107 12.11 -15.94 -4.50
C LYS A 107 10.83 -16.14 -3.69
N LEU A 108 9.89 -15.17 -3.71
CA LEU A 108 8.71 -15.21 -2.84
C LEU A 108 7.46 -15.71 -3.55
N SER A 109 7.39 -15.59 -4.87
CA SER A 109 6.22 -15.98 -5.68
C SER A 109 5.83 -17.46 -5.56
N GLN A 110 6.76 -18.32 -5.13
CA GLN A 110 6.55 -19.75 -4.91
C GLN A 110 6.22 -20.11 -3.46
N LEU A 111 6.27 -19.13 -2.54
CA LEU A 111 6.02 -19.35 -1.12
C LEU A 111 4.54 -19.26 -0.81
N THR A 112 4.17 -19.88 0.32
CA THR A 112 2.83 -19.69 0.89
C THR A 112 2.69 -18.24 1.35
N VAL A 113 1.74 -17.52 0.75
CA VAL A 113 1.37 -16.17 1.17
C VAL A 113 0.08 -16.27 1.97
N THR A 114 0.06 -15.63 3.15
CA THR A 114 -1.15 -15.58 3.96
C THR A 114 -1.45 -14.14 4.34
N ASN A 115 -2.65 -13.69 3.99
CA ASN A 115 -3.16 -12.39 4.42
C ASN A 115 -3.69 -12.51 5.85
N VAL A 116 -3.23 -11.64 6.75
CA VAL A 116 -3.71 -11.60 8.14
C VAL A 116 -5.23 -11.41 8.20
N ALA A 117 -5.82 -10.72 7.22
CA ALA A 117 -7.27 -10.55 7.12
C ALA A 117 -8.03 -11.87 6.85
N GLU A 118 -7.39 -12.87 6.24
CA GLU A 118 -8.00 -14.19 5.99
C GLU A 118 -7.96 -15.09 7.24
N ILE A 119 -7.00 -14.86 8.15
CA ILE A 119 -6.89 -15.57 9.42
C ILE A 119 -7.86 -14.97 10.45
N PHE A 120 -7.99 -13.65 10.45
CA PHE A 120 -8.81 -12.88 11.38
C PHE A 120 -9.92 -12.14 10.63
N ASP A 121 -9.82 -10.81 10.54
CA ASP A 121 -10.69 -9.96 9.76
C ASP A 121 -9.93 -8.72 9.24
N GLY A 122 -10.60 -7.91 8.42
CA GLY A 122 -10.01 -6.70 7.83
C GLY A 122 -9.60 -5.64 8.87
N ALA A 123 -10.42 -5.42 9.90
CA ALA A 123 -10.14 -4.41 10.93
C ALA A 123 -8.88 -4.78 11.75
N ILE A 124 -8.72 -6.08 12.06
CA ILE A 124 -7.53 -6.62 12.70
C ILE A 124 -6.32 -6.51 11.78
N SER A 125 -6.44 -6.79 10.49
CA SER A 125 -5.32 -6.63 9.54
C SER A 125 -4.83 -5.18 9.46
N GLU A 126 -5.74 -4.21 9.46
CA GLU A 126 -5.40 -2.78 9.50
C GLU A 126 -4.78 -2.33 10.83
N SER A 127 -5.17 -2.97 11.94
CA SER A 127 -4.69 -2.68 13.29
C SER A 127 -3.79 -3.80 13.86
N ALA A 128 -3.06 -4.52 13.01
CA ALA A 128 -2.42 -5.78 13.37
C ALA A 128 -1.47 -5.68 14.56
N CYS A 129 -0.72 -4.58 14.67
CA CYS A 129 0.18 -4.33 15.80
C CYS A 129 -0.58 -4.23 17.13
N ALA A 130 -1.70 -3.50 17.17
CA ALA A 130 -2.51 -3.33 18.38
C ALA A 130 -3.16 -4.66 18.80
N PHE A 131 -3.67 -5.43 17.83
CA PHE A 131 -4.19 -6.76 18.08
C PHE A 131 -3.12 -7.73 18.60
N ALA A 132 -1.92 -7.71 17.99
CA ALA A 132 -0.82 -8.58 18.39
C ALA A 132 -0.39 -8.35 19.84
N VAL A 133 -0.23 -7.09 20.27
CA VAL A 133 0.15 -6.81 21.68
C VAL A 133 -0.96 -7.18 22.66
N ALA A 134 -2.23 -6.98 22.30
CA ALA A 134 -3.36 -7.40 23.13
C ALA A 134 -3.44 -8.92 23.27
N ARG A 135 -3.20 -9.67 22.19
CA ARG A 135 -3.12 -11.13 22.18
C ARG A 135 -1.98 -11.65 23.06
N LEU A 136 -0.78 -11.11 22.90
CA LEU A 136 0.39 -11.47 23.71
C LEU A 136 0.16 -11.22 25.20
N ALA A 137 -0.53 -10.12 25.56
CA ALA A 137 -0.89 -9.84 26.94
C ALA A 137 -1.93 -10.84 27.48
N ALA A 138 -2.97 -11.15 26.70
CA ALA A 138 -4.00 -12.12 27.08
C ALA A 138 -3.43 -13.53 27.30
N GLU A 139 -2.46 -13.96 26.49
CA GLU A 139 -1.77 -15.24 26.65
C GLU A 139 -0.93 -15.30 27.93
N ARG A 140 -0.36 -14.17 28.37
CA ARG A 140 0.39 -14.07 29.64
C ARG A 140 -0.49 -14.07 30.89
N ILE A 141 -1.73 -13.63 30.80
CA ILE A 141 -2.67 -13.58 31.95
C ILE A 141 -3.37 -14.93 32.17
N ARG A 142 -3.42 -15.81 31.15
CA ARG A 142 -3.99 -17.17 31.25
C ARG A 142 -3.07 -18.19 31.95
N ILE A 143 -2.23 -17.75 32.88
CA ILE A 143 -1.48 -18.62 33.81
C ILE A 143 -2.40 -19.01 34.98
#